data_AF-A0A7K7J396-F1
#
_entry.id   AF-A0A7K7J396-F1
#
_cell.length_a   1.000
_cell.length_b   1.000
_cell.length_c   1.000
_cell.angle_alpha   90.00
_cell.angle_beta   90.00
_cell.angle_gamma   90.00
#
_symmetry.space_group_name_H-M   'P 1'
#
loop_
_entity.id
_entity.type
_entity.pdbx_description
1 polymer ?
#
loop_
_entity_poly.entity_id
_entity_poly.type
_entity_poly.pdbx_seq_one_letter_code
_entity_poly.pdbx_strand_id
1 'polypeptide(L)' 'QSRFQRQQRAEARQRSEQEFGSVPHSFVFARGRPGRSLRSLCRDLRRVLEPYTARSLQV' A
#
# COMPACT_ATOMS: atom_id res chain seq x y z
N GLN A 1 -0.07 16.09 25.98
CA GLN A 1 -0.94 16.37 24.80
C GLN A 1 -2.40 16.44 25.26
N SER A 2 -3.16 17.42 24.76
CA SER A 2 -4.57 17.62 25.16
C SER A 2 -5.48 16.46 24.69
N ARG A 3 -6.55 16.15 25.44
CA ARG A 3 -7.56 15.13 25.07
C ARG A 3 -8.16 15.41 23.69
N PHE A 4 -8.48 16.67 23.42
CA PHE A 4 -9.03 17.12 22.14
C PHE A 4 -8.10 16.82 20.96
N GLN A 5 -6.81 17.07 21.13
CA GLN A 5 -5.81 16.80 20.08
C GLN A 5 -5.68 15.30 19.77
N ARG A 6 -5.87 14.42 20.78
CA ARG A 6 -5.88 12.96 20.57
C ARG A 6 -7.10 12.52 19.77
N GLN A 7 -8.27 13.08 20.08
CA GLN A 7 -9.52 12.76 19.40
C GLN A 7 -9.48 13.17 17.92
N GLN A 8 -9.03 14.40 17.63
CA GLN A 8 -8.87 14.86 16.24
C GLN A 8 -7.95 13.97 15.40
N ARG A 9 -6.82 13.51 15.98
CA ARG A 9 -5.92 12.60 15.26
C ARG A 9 -6.54 11.23 15.01
N ALA A 10 -7.33 10.72 15.95
CA ALA A 10 -8.04 9.45 15.75
C ALA A 10 -9.07 9.57 14.62
N GLU A 11 -9.84 10.66 14.60
CA GLU A 11 -10.83 10.93 13.54
C GLU A 11 -10.16 11.11 12.16
N ALA A 12 -9.05 11.86 12.09
CA ALA A 12 -8.30 12.03 10.86
C ALA A 12 -7.74 10.69 10.34
N ARG A 13 -7.25 9.83 11.23
CA ARG A 13 -6.77 8.49 10.87
C ARG A 13 -7.90 7.61 10.35
N GLN A 14 -9.06 7.62 11.01
CA GLN A 14 -10.22 6.83 10.57
C GLN A 14 -10.70 7.26 9.18
N ARG A 15 -10.75 8.58 8.90
CA ARG A 15 -11.09 9.10 7.57
C ARG A 15 -10.08 8.66 6.52
N SER A 16 -8.78 8.73 6.83
CA SER A 16 -7.72 8.27 5.93
C SER A 16 -7.81 6.77 5.63
N GLU A 17 -8.16 5.94 6.61
CA GLU A 17 -8.33 4.50 6.43
C GLU A 17 -9.55 4.18 5.54
N GLN A 18 -10.65 4.92 5.70
CA GLN A 18 -11.84 4.80 4.86
C GLN A 18 -11.58 5.22 3.41
N GLU A 19 -10.91 6.36 3.22
CA GLU A 19 -10.55 6.85 1.89
C GLU A 19 -9.59 5.87 1.19
N PHE A 20 -8.59 5.37 1.91
CA PHE A 20 -7.66 4.37 1.38
C PHE A 20 -8.39 3.08 0.96
N GLY A 21 -9.33 2.57 1.75
CA GLY A 21 -10.08 1.36 1.43
C GLY A 21 -11.14 1.53 0.34
N SER A 22 -11.49 2.77 -0.03
CA SER A 22 -12.52 3.06 -1.03
C SER A 22 -12.02 2.97 -2.47
N VAL A 23 -10.71 3.00 -2.68
CA VAL A 23 -10.11 2.94 -4.02
C VAL A 23 -9.72 1.52 -4.43
N PRO A 24 -9.58 1.23 -5.73
CA PRO A 24 -9.14 -0.08 -6.19
C PRO A 24 -7.69 -0.35 -5.76
N HIS A 25 -7.46 -1.52 -5.16
CA HIS A 25 -6.12 -1.98 -4.80
C HIS A 25 -5.58 -2.98 -5.82
N SER A 26 -4.26 -2.94 -6.03
CA SER A 26 -3.57 -3.84 -6.95
C SER A 26 -2.42 -4.61 -6.29
N PHE A 27 -2.01 -5.69 -6.93
CA PHE A 27 -0.80 -6.42 -6.57
C PHE A 27 -0.02 -6.75 -7.84
N VAL A 28 1.30 -6.76 -7.72
CA VAL A 28 2.21 -7.19 -8.81
C VAL A 28 3.08 -8.31 -8.27
N PHE A 29 3.00 -9.49 -8.87
CA PHE A 29 3.86 -10.62 -8.53
C PHE A 29 4.38 -11.31 -9.79
N ALA A 30 5.55 -11.92 -9.67
CA ALA A 30 6.09 -12.76 -10.72
C ALA A 30 5.66 -14.21 -10.50
N ARG A 31 5.34 -14.93 -11.58
CA ARG A 31 4.99 -16.36 -11.54
C ARG A 31 6.21 -17.22 -11.84
N GLY A 32 6.35 -18.35 -11.14
CA GLY A 32 7.42 -19.32 -11.36
C GLY A 32 8.77 -18.88 -10.80
N ARG A 33 9.86 -19.13 -11.54
CA ARG A 33 11.24 -18.76 -11.16
C ARG A 33 11.72 -17.56 -11.98
N PRO A 34 11.36 -16.32 -11.60
CA PRO A 34 11.77 -15.13 -12.35
C PRO A 34 13.29 -14.95 -12.32
N GLY A 35 13.87 -14.41 -13.38
CA GLY A 35 15.26 -13.94 -13.39
C GLY A 35 15.45 -12.65 -12.60
N ARG A 36 16.71 -12.19 -12.47
CA ARG A 36 17.06 -10.96 -11.73
C ARG A 36 16.35 -9.72 -12.29
N SER A 37 16.35 -9.55 -13.61
CA SER A 37 15.77 -8.38 -14.26
C SER A 37 14.26 -8.28 -14.03
N LEU A 38 13.54 -9.40 -14.15
CA LEU A 38 12.09 -9.43 -13.91
C LEU A 38 11.76 -9.15 -12.44
N ARG A 39 12.57 -9.63 -11.49
CA ARG A 39 12.42 -9.28 -10.08
C ARG A 39 12.62 -7.78 -9.82
N SER A 40 13.58 -7.14 -10.49
CA SER A 40 13.77 -5.70 -10.42
C SER A 40 12.55 -4.97 -10.99
N LEU A 41 12.11 -5.36 -12.18
CA LEU A 41 10.94 -4.76 -12.83
C LEU A 41 9.68 -4.85 -11.94
N CYS A 42 9.41 -6.01 -11.34
CA CYS A 42 8.28 -6.13 -10.41
C CYS A 42 8.40 -5.18 -9.20
N ARG A 43 9.62 -4.97 -8.68
CA ARG A 43 9.85 -4.01 -7.59
C ARG A 43 9.63 -2.57 -8.05
N ASP A 44 10.08 -2.23 -9.24
CA ASP A 44 9.94 -0.89 -9.81
C ASP A 44 8.47 -0.58 -10.12
N LEU A 45 7.73 -1.55 -10.69
CA LEU A 45 6.28 -1.42 -10.88
C LEU A 45 5.53 -1.24 -9.56
N ARG A 46 5.89 -1.99 -8.51
CA ARG A 46 5.28 -1.78 -7.18
C ARG A 46 5.49 -0.36 -6.67
N ARG A 47 6.66 0.25 -6.92
CA ARG A 47 6.97 1.64 -6.54
C ARG A 47 6.18 2.66 -7.35
N VAL A 48 6.09 2.46 -8.67
CA VAL A 48 5.34 3.36 -9.56
C VAL A 48 3.84 3.35 -9.24
N LEU A 49 3.32 2.20 -8.83
CA LEU A 49 1.90 2.02 -8.50
C LEU A 49 1.59 2.21 -6.99
N GLU A 50 2.52 2.78 -6.21
CA GLU A 50 2.21 3.26 -4.86
C GLU A 50 1.23 4.43 -4.92
N PRO A 51 0.36 4.62 -3.91
CA PRO A 51 0.28 3.89 -2.63
C PRO A 51 -0.65 2.66 -2.64
N TYR A 52 -1.40 2.44 -3.73
CA TYR A 52 -2.49 1.46 -3.76
C TYR A 52 -2.08 0.06 -4.23
N THR A 53 -0.78 -0.16 -4.45
CA THR A 53 -0.22 -1.47 -4.77
C THR A 53 0.48 -2.10 -3.59
N ALA A 54 0.19 -3.39 -3.33
CA ALA A 54 0.83 -4.14 -2.26
C ALA A 54 2.36 -4.23 -2.44
N ARG A 55 3.11 -3.73 -1.46
CA ARG A 55 4.59 -3.83 -1.41
C ARG A 55 5.05 -5.27 -1.18
N SER A 56 4.33 -6.00 -0.34
CA SER A 56 4.55 -7.40 -0.02
C SER A 56 3.21 -8.13 -0.01
N LEU A 57 3.10 -9.20 -0.79
CA LEU A 57 1.93 -10.07 -0.83
C LEU A 57 2.25 -11.31 0.01
N GLN A 58 1.46 -11.58 1.04
CA GLN A 58 1.49 -12.86 1.76
C GLN A 58 0.39 -13.75 1.18
N VAL A 59 0.76 -14.89 0.63
CA VAL A 59 -0.14 -15.93 0.08
C VAL A 59 0.37 -17.28 0.56
#